data_AF-A0AAV2IA60-F1
#
_entry.id   AF-A0AAV2IA60-F1
#
_cell.length_a   1.000
_cell.length_b   1.000
_cell.length_c   1.000
_cell.angle_alpha   90.00
_cell.angle_beta   90.00
_cell.angle_gamma   90.00
#
_symmetry.space_group_name_H-M   'P 1'
#
loop_
_entity.id
_entity.type
_entity.pdbx_description
1 polymer ?
#
loop_
_entity_poly.entity_id
_entity_poly.type
_entity_poly.pdbx_seq_one_letter_code
_entity_poly.pdbx_strand_id
1 'polypeptide(L)'
;MYFFLLLTVACLSTGAYAVVGTPCAVEDQCDVAECCQILSEFMVASKKRAAADCDSPMAGTCQKYTPEGGNCVSYDKMNGYCSCEPGTYCHGYEVPITTGRRSERGMPMTRPGYEWRSTCDKITVT
;
A
#
# COMPACT_ATOMS: atom_id res chain seq x y z
N MET A 1 -0.27 46.90 -10.71
CA MET A 1 0.62 46.00 -9.92
C MET A 1 -0.10 44.82 -9.25
N TYR A 2 -1.39 44.54 -9.52
CA TYR A 2 -2.09 43.35 -8.98
C TYR A 2 -2.20 42.18 -9.98
N PHE A 3 -1.99 42.42 -11.26
CA PHE A 3 -2.18 41.42 -12.32
C PHE A 3 -1.12 40.32 -12.32
N PHE A 4 0.13 40.65 -11.92
CA PHE A 4 1.22 39.68 -11.79
C PHE A 4 1.08 38.76 -10.56
N LEU A 5 0.33 39.19 -9.54
CA LEU A 5 0.12 38.42 -8.30
C LEU A 5 -0.96 37.34 -8.46
N LEU A 6 -1.89 37.51 -9.40
CA LEU A 6 -2.93 36.52 -9.70
C LEU A 6 -2.39 35.36 -10.57
N LEU A 7 -1.41 35.63 -11.42
CA LEU A 7 -0.79 34.63 -12.30
C LEU A 7 0.12 33.64 -11.54
N THR A 8 0.74 34.05 -10.44
CA THR A 8 1.59 33.16 -9.63
C THR A 8 0.77 32.22 -8.75
N VAL A 9 -0.44 32.61 -8.34
CA VAL A 9 -1.34 31.76 -7.53
C VAL A 9 -2.03 30.69 -8.38
N ALA A 10 -2.32 30.96 -9.66
CA ALA A 10 -2.99 30.02 -10.55
C ALA A 10 -2.10 28.84 -11.01
N CYS A 11 -0.78 28.93 -10.85
CA CYS A 11 0.15 27.90 -11.30
C CYS A 11 0.43 26.80 -10.24
N LEU A 12 -0.16 26.90 -9.05
CA LEU A 12 0.09 26.00 -7.92
C LEU A 12 -0.98 24.91 -7.73
N SER A 13 -2.01 24.85 -8.57
CA SER A 13 -3.18 23.98 -8.32
C SER A 13 -3.44 22.93 -9.41
N THR A 14 -2.42 22.49 -10.15
CA THR A 14 -2.52 21.22 -10.90
C THR A 14 -2.13 20.06 -9.98
N GLY A 15 -2.94 19.84 -8.93
CA GLY A 15 -2.95 18.56 -8.25
C GLY A 15 -3.60 17.56 -9.21
N ALA A 16 -2.82 16.67 -9.78
CA ALA A 16 -3.37 15.54 -10.51
C ALA A 16 -4.04 14.62 -9.48
N TYR A 17 -5.34 14.82 -9.25
CA TYR A 17 -6.16 13.86 -8.52
C TYR A 17 -6.36 12.66 -9.45
N ALA A 18 -5.36 11.79 -9.55
CA ALA A 18 -5.54 10.54 -10.25
C ALA A 18 -6.53 9.68 -9.46
N VAL A 19 -7.39 9.00 -10.19
CA VAL A 19 -8.42 8.10 -9.64
C VAL A 19 -7.83 6.69 -9.59
N VAL A 20 -8.24 5.87 -8.60
CA VAL A 20 -7.96 4.43 -8.57
C VAL A 20 -7.96 3.79 -9.97
N GLY A 21 -6.89 3.09 -10.30
CA GLY A 21 -6.68 2.42 -11.59
C GLY A 21 -5.95 3.28 -12.63
N THR A 22 -5.65 4.54 -12.35
CA THR A 22 -4.82 5.39 -13.22
C THR A 22 -3.37 4.88 -13.19
N PRO A 23 -2.69 4.79 -14.36
CA PRO A 23 -1.29 4.42 -14.39
C PRO A 23 -0.42 5.48 -13.69
N CYS A 24 0.55 5.02 -12.90
CA CYS A 24 1.46 5.88 -12.16
C CYS A 24 2.89 5.35 -12.21
N ALA A 25 3.87 6.24 -12.11
CA ALA A 25 5.28 5.89 -11.96
C ALA A 25 5.80 6.19 -10.55
N VAL A 26 5.13 7.11 -9.83
CA VAL A 26 5.46 7.54 -8.47
C VAL A 26 4.19 7.85 -7.69
N GLU A 27 4.25 7.83 -6.36
CA GLU A 27 3.10 8.06 -5.47
C GLU A 27 2.50 9.47 -5.63
N ASP A 28 3.32 10.49 -5.91
CA ASP A 28 2.86 11.89 -6.10
C ASP A 28 1.92 12.08 -7.30
N GLN A 29 1.78 11.07 -8.15
CA GLN A 29 0.82 11.07 -9.26
C GLN A 29 -0.57 10.56 -8.84
N CYS A 30 -0.71 10.00 -7.64
CA CYS A 30 -1.95 9.50 -7.07
C CYS A 30 -2.55 10.51 -6.07
N ASP A 31 -3.82 10.33 -5.71
CA ASP A 31 -4.47 11.15 -4.68
C ASP A 31 -3.86 10.91 -3.28
N VAL A 32 -4.11 11.81 -2.33
CA VAL A 32 -3.55 11.80 -0.96
C VAL A 32 -3.88 10.51 -0.18
N ALA A 33 -4.99 9.86 -0.52
CA ALA A 33 -5.43 8.60 0.08
C ALA A 33 -5.09 7.36 -0.79
N GLU A 34 -4.23 7.53 -1.80
CA GLU A 34 -3.85 6.51 -2.76
C GLU A 34 -2.32 6.35 -2.81
N CYS A 35 -1.88 5.14 -3.16
CA CYS A 35 -0.48 4.80 -3.39
C CYS A 35 -0.28 4.34 -4.83
N CYS A 36 0.93 4.53 -5.34
CA CYS A 36 1.30 3.96 -6.63
C CYS A 36 1.69 2.49 -6.47
N GLN A 37 0.77 1.59 -6.80
CA GLN A 37 0.98 0.15 -6.70
C GLN A 37 1.84 -0.35 -7.86
N ILE A 38 3.15 -0.45 -7.63
CA ILE A 38 4.11 -1.05 -8.56
C ILE A 38 4.41 -2.45 -8.04
N LEU A 39 3.75 -3.45 -8.62
CA LEU A 39 3.95 -4.84 -8.21
C LEU A 39 5.42 -5.20 -8.35
N SER A 40 6.03 -5.57 -7.23
CA SER A 40 7.37 -6.12 -7.26
C SER A 40 7.25 -7.50 -7.90
N GLU A 41 7.55 -7.59 -9.19
CA GLU A 41 7.86 -8.86 -9.80
C GLU A 41 9.14 -9.34 -9.13
N PHE A 42 9.04 -10.08 -8.03
CA PHE A 42 10.09 -11.02 -7.66
C PHE A 42 10.14 -12.02 -8.80
N MET A 43 10.89 -11.68 -9.86
CA MET A 43 11.10 -12.57 -10.98
C MET A 43 11.78 -13.81 -10.40
N VAL A 44 11.03 -14.89 -10.23
CA VAL A 44 11.58 -16.25 -10.14
C VAL A 44 12.07 -16.61 -11.54
N ALA A 45 13.08 -15.87 -12.01
CA ALA A 45 13.73 -16.14 -13.28
C ALA A 45 14.79 -17.21 -13.04
N SER A 46 14.63 -18.36 -13.69
CA SER A 46 15.77 -19.22 -13.97
C SER A 46 16.85 -18.38 -14.63
N LYS A 47 18.12 -18.51 -14.21
CA LYS A 47 19.29 -17.77 -14.77
C LYS A 47 19.31 -17.70 -16.30
N LYS A 48 18.66 -18.65 -16.99
CA LYS A 48 18.54 -18.72 -18.45
C LYS A 48 17.61 -17.67 -19.09
N ARG A 49 16.78 -16.94 -18.33
CA ARG A 49 15.79 -15.97 -18.87
C ARG A 49 15.99 -14.53 -18.40
N ALA A 50 16.96 -14.26 -17.51
CA ALA A 50 17.17 -12.94 -16.90
C ALA A 50 17.68 -11.85 -17.88
N ALA A 51 17.93 -12.17 -19.15
CA ALA A 51 18.50 -11.25 -20.13
C ALA A 51 17.51 -10.74 -21.18
N ALA A 52 16.22 -11.10 -21.11
CA ALA A 52 15.29 -10.90 -22.22
C ALA A 52 14.27 -9.75 -22.08
N ASP A 53 14.07 -9.16 -20.89
CA ASP A 53 13.10 -8.08 -20.72
C ASP A 53 13.55 -7.13 -19.60
N CYS A 54 14.24 -6.05 -19.97
CA CYS A 54 14.69 -5.00 -19.04
C CYS A 54 14.23 -3.61 -19.47
N ASP A 55 13.16 -3.48 -20.26
CA ASP A 55 12.83 -2.19 -20.89
C ASP A 55 11.36 -1.77 -20.81
N SER A 56 10.56 -2.41 -19.94
CA SER A 56 9.25 -1.84 -19.58
C SER A 56 9.41 -1.03 -18.30
N PRO A 57 9.20 0.31 -18.31
CA PRO A 57 9.00 1.02 -17.06
C PRO A 57 7.79 0.34 -16.38
N MET A 58 8.00 -0.23 -15.19
CA MET A 58 6.92 -0.86 -14.43
C MET A 58 5.87 0.21 -14.11
N ALA A 59 4.90 0.37 -15.00
CA ALA A 59 3.79 1.27 -14.81
C ALA A 59 2.95 0.68 -13.67
N GLY A 60 3.01 1.33 -12.51
CA GLY A 60 2.12 1.03 -11.40
C GLY A 60 0.70 1.49 -11.70
N THR A 61 -0.21 1.18 -10.78
CA THR A 61 -1.56 1.75 -10.81
C THR A 61 -1.87 2.38 -9.47
N CYS A 62 -2.54 3.54 -9.48
CA CYS A 62 -3.00 4.15 -8.24
C CYS A 62 -4.03 3.22 -7.58
N GLN A 63 -3.81 2.87 -6.33
CA GLN A 63 -4.71 2.05 -5.52
C GLN A 63 -4.89 2.70 -4.14
N LYS A 64 -6.00 2.40 -3.47
CA LYS A 64 -6.25 2.97 -2.14
C LYS A 64 -5.33 2.37 -1.10
N TYR A 65 -4.91 3.19 -0.15
CA TYR A 65 -4.33 2.67 1.09
C TYR A 65 -5.39 1.93 1.92
N THR A 66 -4.93 1.05 2.80
CA THR A 66 -5.76 0.45 3.84
C THR A 66 -5.90 1.44 5.01
N PRO A 67 -7.14 1.86 5.35
CA PRO A 67 -7.36 2.81 6.43
C PRO A 67 -7.07 2.19 7.80
N GLU A 68 -6.95 3.03 8.82
CA GLU A 68 -6.84 2.62 10.23
C GLU A 68 -7.94 1.59 10.61
N GLY A 69 -7.54 0.53 11.31
CA GLY A 69 -8.40 -0.59 11.69
C GLY A 69 -8.72 -1.58 10.55
N GLY A 70 -8.32 -1.27 9.31
CA GLY A 70 -8.44 -2.18 8.17
C GLY A 70 -7.50 -3.39 8.30
N ASN A 71 -7.91 -4.53 7.75
CA ASN A 71 -7.06 -5.72 7.71
C ASN A 71 -5.89 -5.51 6.75
N CYS A 72 -4.69 -5.91 7.15
CA CYS A 72 -3.47 -5.71 6.38
C CYS A 72 -2.58 -6.96 6.37
N VAL A 73 -1.71 -7.10 5.37
CA VAL A 73 -0.66 -8.11 5.35
C VAL A 73 0.70 -7.43 5.47
N SER A 74 1.53 -7.87 6.41
CA SER A 74 2.82 -7.25 6.72
C SER A 74 3.81 -7.20 5.55
N TYR A 75 3.57 -7.99 4.50
CA TYR A 75 4.42 -8.10 3.31
C TYR A 75 3.89 -7.34 2.10
N ASP A 76 2.69 -6.74 2.17
CA ASP A 76 2.08 -6.03 1.03
C ASP A 76 3.03 -4.95 0.50
N LYS A 77 3.58 -4.11 1.39
CA LYS A 77 4.51 -3.05 1.01
C LYS A 77 5.79 -3.57 0.33
N MET A 78 6.32 -4.71 0.79
CA MET A 78 7.52 -5.32 0.19
C MET A 78 7.21 -5.93 -1.19
N ASN A 79 5.99 -6.42 -1.38
CA ASN A 79 5.51 -6.99 -2.62
C ASN A 79 5.03 -5.91 -3.62
N GLY A 80 5.13 -4.63 -3.26
CA GLY A 80 4.69 -3.52 -4.10
C GLY A 80 3.18 -3.28 -4.10
N TYR A 81 2.44 -3.88 -3.15
CA TYR A 81 1.03 -3.58 -2.91
C TYR A 81 0.87 -2.35 -2.01
N CYS A 82 -0.22 -1.62 -2.20
CA CYS A 82 -0.60 -0.58 -1.24
C CYS A 82 -0.97 -1.24 0.10
N SER A 83 -0.30 -0.79 1.17
CA SER A 83 -0.50 -1.27 2.53
C SER A 83 -1.28 -0.22 3.32
N CYS A 84 -1.01 -0.12 4.63
CA CYS A 84 -1.62 0.87 5.49
C CYS A 84 -1.29 2.32 5.09
N GLU A 85 -2.20 3.25 5.40
CA GLU A 85 -2.06 4.69 5.16
C GLU A 85 -0.77 5.27 5.79
N PRO A 86 -0.20 6.35 5.22
CA PRO A 86 0.94 7.04 5.80
C PRO A 86 0.70 7.43 7.27
N GLY A 87 1.65 7.08 8.15
CA GLY A 87 1.52 7.32 9.60
C GLY A 87 0.89 6.16 10.39
N THR A 88 0.48 5.09 9.70
CA THR A 88 0.05 3.83 10.31
C THR A 88 0.98 2.69 9.92
N TYR A 89 0.90 1.57 10.65
CA TYR A 89 1.66 0.36 10.36
C TYR A 89 0.79 -0.89 10.53
N CYS A 90 1.15 -1.97 9.84
CA CYS A 90 0.43 -3.22 9.96
C CYS A 90 0.83 -3.96 11.25
N HIS A 91 -0.04 -3.94 12.25
CA HIS A 91 0.18 -4.55 13.55
C HIS A 91 -0.50 -5.92 13.63
N GLY A 92 0.31 -6.97 13.78
CA GLY A 92 -0.16 -8.33 14.01
C GLY A 92 -0.28 -8.64 15.51
N TYR A 93 -1.43 -9.15 15.96
CA TYR A 93 -1.67 -9.57 17.34
C TYR A 93 -2.63 -10.78 17.43
N GLU A 94 -2.60 -11.48 18.56
CA GLU A 94 -3.49 -12.60 18.85
C GLU A 94 -4.81 -12.11 19.49
N VAL A 95 -5.94 -12.62 19.01
CA VAL A 95 -7.27 -12.41 19.61
C VAL A 95 -7.94 -13.74 19.96
N PRO A 96 -8.75 -13.80 21.02
CA PRO A 96 -9.47 -15.03 21.38
C PRO A 96 -10.53 -15.38 20.31
N ILE A 97 -10.60 -16.65 19.95
CA ILE A 97 -11.60 -17.17 19.00
C ILE A 97 -12.97 -17.18 19.68
N THR A 98 -13.88 -16.32 19.22
CA THR A 98 -15.29 -16.43 19.61
C THR A 98 -15.90 -17.67 18.97
N THR A 99 -16.57 -18.49 19.77
CA THR A 99 -17.22 -19.76 19.37
C THR A 99 -18.01 -19.58 18.06
N GLY A 100 -17.57 -20.25 16.99
CA GLY A 100 -18.23 -20.25 15.68
C GLY A 100 -17.32 -19.89 14.51
N ARG A 101 -16.16 -19.24 14.74
CA ARG A 101 -15.15 -19.03 13.70
C ARG A 101 -14.10 -20.13 13.72
N ARG A 102 -13.92 -20.79 12.57
CA ARG A 102 -12.80 -21.70 12.34
C ARG A 102 -11.55 -20.83 12.19
N SER A 103 -10.55 -21.04 13.04
CA SER A 103 -9.24 -20.41 12.88
C SER A 103 -8.76 -20.64 11.45
N GLU A 104 -8.62 -19.57 10.67
CA GLU A 104 -7.89 -19.66 9.42
C GLU A 104 -6.46 -20.04 9.75
N ARG A 105 -5.89 -20.96 8.96
CA ARG A 105 -4.52 -21.43 9.17
C ARG A 105 -3.57 -20.33 8.72
N GLY A 106 -3.22 -19.43 9.63
CA GLY A 106 -2.10 -18.50 9.45
C GLY A 106 -0.75 -19.20 9.59
N MET A 107 0.29 -18.61 9.00
CA MET A 107 1.68 -19.07 9.17
C MET A 107 2.23 -18.99 10.60
N PRO A 108 1.81 -18.06 11.49
CA PRO A 108 2.33 -18.08 12.85
C PRO A 108 1.55 -19.09 13.71
N MET A 109 2.29 -19.85 14.52
CA MET A 109 1.73 -20.80 15.46
C MET A 109 0.88 -20.07 16.50
N THR A 110 -0.43 -20.25 16.47
CA THR A 110 -1.35 -19.65 17.45
C THR A 110 -1.42 -20.47 18.73
N ARG A 111 -1.62 -19.79 19.85
CA ARG A 111 -2.05 -20.45 21.09
C ARG A 111 -3.41 -21.12 20.89
N PRO A 112 -3.69 -22.29 21.50
CA PRO A 112 -5.01 -22.89 21.45
C PRO A 112 -6.10 -21.90 21.91
N GLY A 113 -7.12 -21.71 21.09
CA GLY A 113 -8.22 -20.76 21.36
C GLY A 113 -7.95 -19.31 20.91
N TYR A 114 -6.85 -19.03 20.23
CA TYR A 114 -6.52 -17.71 19.67
C TYR A 114 -6.34 -17.77 18.15
N GLU A 115 -6.61 -16.65 17.47
CA GLU A 115 -6.31 -16.42 16.06
C GLU A 115 -5.43 -15.18 15.89
N TRP A 116 -4.54 -15.19 14.89
CA TRP A 116 -3.78 -14.00 14.52
C TRP A 116 -4.66 -13.07 13.69
N ARG A 117 -4.63 -11.78 14.03
CA ARG A 117 -5.18 -10.70 13.21
C ARG A 117 -4.11 -9.66 12.97
N SER A 118 -4.20 -9.01 11.82
CA SER A 118 -3.31 -7.93 11.43
C SER A 118 -4.14 -6.74 10.99
N THR A 119 -4.03 -5.62 11.72
CA THR A 119 -4.76 -4.38 11.40
C THR A 119 -3.82 -3.19 11.29
N CYS A 120 -4.24 -2.17 10.54
CA CYS A 120 -3.50 -0.92 10.46
C CYS A 120 -3.70 -0.08 11.73
N ASP A 121 -2.62 0.12 12.50
CA ASP A 121 -2.63 0.87 13.75
C ASP A 121 -1.72 2.11 13.66
N LYS A 122 -1.99 3.14 14.47
CA LYS A 122 -1.17 4.37 14.49
C LYS A 122 0.22 4.11 15.07
N ILE A 123 1.21 4.76 14.48
CA ILE A 123 2.56 4.81 15.06
C ILE A 123 2.51 5.75 16.28
N THR A 124 2.49 5.19 17.49
CA THR A 124 2.68 5.99 18.72
C THR A 124 4.14 6.38 18.85
N VAL A 125 4.48 7.61 18.48
CA VAL A 125 5.78 8.21 18.78
C VAL A 125 5.73 8.68 20.23
N THR A 126 6.19 7.83 21.15
CA THR A 126 6.45 8.20 22.55
C THR A 126 7.76 8.95 22.69
#